data_AF-A0A7X2NKK0-F1
#
_entry.id   AF-A0A7X2NKK0-F1
#
_cell.length_a   1.000
_cell.length_b   1.000
_cell.length_c   1.000
_cell.angle_alpha   90.00
_cell.angle_beta   90.00
_cell.angle_gamma   90.00
#
_symmetry.space_group_name_H-M   'P 1'
#
loop_
_entity.id
_entity.type
_entity.pdbx_description
1 polymer ?
#
loop_
_entity_poly.entity_id
_entity_poly.type
_entity_poly.pdbx_seq_one_letter_code
_entity_poly.pdbx_strand_id
1 'polypeptide(L)'
;MSYAFTISFLEVPQDEVMAVCTEIVNEHFKNKQQVIEENCMYAPPVRNFCMQDVTVNQYRKSPWKEADRFWLKQLFQVEFLYWEQYGLLGIVGIEMPPLERKPVSVYFQNSTDRDYEYTTWAGIGLFERICEEIQAVAEEELTKRMVQDNNDSDETPDVEYIRKTAVYDQIYQALDLDSWLWKRDGNFINLTMGPAREQVDWLKLSQDFEKTLLDNGFLSEDPKP
;
A
#
# COMPACT_ATOMS: atom_id res chain seq x y z
N MET A 1 -2.23 -14.10 12.85
CA MET A 1 -1.39 -12.91 12.60
C MET A 1 -2.29 -11.81 12.12
N SER A 2 -2.16 -10.59 12.66
CA SER A 2 -2.91 -9.45 12.18
C SER A 2 -2.24 -8.83 10.95
N TYR A 3 -3.03 -8.28 10.02
CA TYR A 3 -2.57 -7.55 8.84
C TYR A 3 -3.38 -6.26 8.67
N ALA A 4 -2.76 -5.27 8.04
CA ALA A 4 -3.35 -3.99 7.68
C ALA A 4 -2.57 -3.41 6.48
N PHE A 5 -3.24 -3.11 5.38
CA PHE A 5 -2.63 -2.51 4.19
C PHE A 5 -3.65 -1.76 3.34
N THR A 6 -3.20 -0.80 2.54
CA THR A 6 -4.05 -0.07 1.58
C THR A 6 -3.67 -0.45 0.16
N ILE A 7 -4.67 -0.70 -0.68
CA ILE A 7 -4.51 -0.87 -2.14
C ILE A 7 -5.38 0.16 -2.83
N SER A 8 -4.80 0.86 -3.80
CA SER A 8 -5.52 1.74 -4.71
C SER A 8 -5.79 1.02 -6.02
N PHE A 9 -7.03 1.06 -6.50
CA PHE A 9 -7.48 0.32 -7.68
C PHE A 9 -7.79 1.23 -8.86
N LEU A 10 -7.44 0.76 -10.05
CA LEU A 10 -7.73 1.38 -11.34
C LEU A 10 -8.15 0.31 -12.33
N GLU A 11 -9.23 0.56 -13.07
CA GLU A 11 -9.57 -0.26 -14.25
C GLU A 11 -8.68 0.16 -15.42
N VAL A 12 -7.84 -0.77 -15.88
CA VAL A 12 -6.82 -0.54 -16.90
C VAL A 12 -6.76 -1.74 -17.86
N PRO A 13 -6.95 -1.51 -19.18
CA PRO A 13 -6.73 -2.52 -20.20
C PRO A 13 -5.30 -3.07 -20.18
N GLN A 14 -5.13 -4.37 -20.49
CA GLN A 14 -3.85 -5.07 -20.37
C GLN A 14 -2.71 -4.41 -21.16
N ASP A 15 -3.02 -3.85 -22.33
CA ASP A 15 -2.07 -3.15 -23.21
C ASP A 15 -1.61 -1.78 -22.65
N GLU A 16 -2.38 -1.18 -21.74
CA GLU A 16 -2.03 0.10 -21.10
C GLU A 16 -1.31 -0.06 -19.75
N VAL A 17 -1.34 -1.25 -19.13
CA VAL A 17 -0.84 -1.49 -17.76
C VAL A 17 0.57 -0.95 -17.56
N MET A 18 1.51 -1.32 -18.44
CA MET A 18 2.91 -0.91 -18.29
C MET A 18 3.10 0.61 -18.42
N ALA A 19 2.29 1.27 -19.26
CA ALA A 19 2.34 2.72 -19.41
C ALA A 19 1.83 3.41 -18.14
N VAL A 20 0.71 2.93 -17.58
CA VAL A 20 0.12 3.45 -16.33
C VAL A 20 1.06 3.22 -15.14
N CYS A 21 1.63 2.03 -14.99
CA CYS A 21 2.60 1.77 -13.91
C CYS A 21 3.83 2.69 -14.02
N THR A 22 4.31 2.94 -15.24
CA THR A 22 5.44 3.85 -15.48
C THR A 22 5.08 5.30 -15.14
N GLU A 23 3.88 5.76 -15.50
CA GLU A 23 3.36 7.08 -15.14
C GLU A 23 3.33 7.25 -13.62
N ILE A 24 2.72 6.29 -12.90
CA ILE A 24 2.59 6.31 -11.44
C ILE A 24 3.95 6.39 -10.76
N VAL A 25 4.90 5.54 -11.16
CA VAL A 25 6.26 5.54 -10.62
C VAL A 25 6.96 6.88 -10.85
N ASN A 26 6.81 7.46 -12.04
CA ASN A 26 7.43 8.73 -12.38
C ASN A 26 6.82 9.89 -11.58
N GLU A 27 5.50 9.95 -11.46
CA GLU A 27 4.81 10.98 -10.65
C GLU A 27 5.17 10.85 -9.17
N HIS A 28 5.19 9.63 -8.63
CA HIS A 28 5.62 9.38 -7.26
C HIS A 28 7.07 9.87 -7.02
N PHE A 29 7.97 9.61 -7.98
CA PHE A 29 9.36 10.07 -7.90
C PHE A 29 9.55 11.59 -8.11
N LYS A 30 8.65 12.27 -8.84
CA LYS A 30 8.69 13.75 -8.96
C LYS A 30 8.53 14.41 -7.60
N ASN A 31 7.72 13.84 -6.72
CA ASN A 31 7.48 14.31 -5.36
C ASN A 31 8.47 13.73 -4.32
N LYS A 32 9.62 13.22 -4.75
CA LYS A 32 10.63 12.55 -3.89
C LYS A 32 10.98 13.28 -2.60
N GLN A 33 11.04 14.62 -2.60
CA GLN A 33 11.43 15.36 -1.41
C GLN A 33 10.38 15.22 -0.30
N GLN A 34 9.10 15.39 -0.67
CA GLN A 34 7.97 15.19 0.23
C GLN A 34 7.92 13.73 0.71
N VAL A 35 8.07 12.76 -0.20
CA VAL A 35 8.08 11.33 0.15
C VAL A 35 9.19 11.01 1.16
N ILE A 36 10.39 11.57 0.97
CA ILE A 36 11.50 11.40 1.91
C ILE A 36 11.17 12.01 3.28
N GLU A 37 10.61 13.22 3.30
CA GLU A 37 10.25 13.93 4.54
C GLU A 37 9.19 13.18 5.34
N GLU A 38 8.12 12.71 4.69
CA GLU A 38 7.03 11.95 5.32
C GLU A 38 7.50 10.60 5.86
N ASN A 39 8.50 9.99 5.23
CA ASN A 39 8.99 8.67 5.60
C ASN A 39 10.29 8.66 6.42
N CYS A 40 10.93 9.83 6.63
CA CYS A 40 12.26 9.90 7.24
C CYS A 40 12.32 9.26 8.65
N MET A 41 11.22 9.34 9.42
CA MET A 41 11.12 8.74 10.75
C MET A 41 11.24 7.21 10.76
N TYR A 42 10.99 6.57 9.62
CA TYR A 42 11.10 5.12 9.44
C TYR A 42 12.47 4.69 8.93
N ALA A 43 13.35 5.65 8.60
CA ALA A 43 14.67 5.34 8.08
C ALA A 43 15.52 4.59 9.14
N PRO A 44 16.37 3.64 8.71
CA PRO A 44 17.23 2.88 9.61
C PRO A 44 18.05 3.72 10.61
N PRO A 45 18.75 4.80 10.22
CA PRO A 45 19.53 5.62 11.16
C PRO A 45 18.64 6.29 12.18
N VAL A 46 17.49 6.86 11.79
CA VAL A 46 16.59 7.56 12.72
C VAL A 46 16.11 6.63 13.84
N ARG A 47 15.68 5.42 13.47
CA ARG A 47 15.25 4.42 14.45
C ARG A 47 16.36 3.96 15.40
N ASN A 48 17.61 3.96 14.95
CA ASN A 48 18.76 3.55 15.77
C ASN A 48 19.39 4.70 16.56
N PHE A 49 19.32 5.93 16.05
CA PHE A 49 19.90 7.13 16.63
C PHE A 49 18.95 7.92 17.51
N CYS A 50 17.72 7.44 17.72
CA CYS A 50 16.65 8.12 18.46
C CYS A 50 17.03 8.61 19.88
N MET A 51 18.24 8.28 20.38
CA MET A 51 18.80 8.74 21.66
C MET A 51 20.29 9.12 21.60
N GLN A 52 20.88 9.37 20.42
CA GLN A 52 22.31 9.68 20.27
C GLN A 52 22.52 10.96 19.46
N ASP A 53 23.36 11.86 19.98
CA ASP A 53 23.87 13.00 19.20
C ASP A 53 24.89 12.49 18.18
N VAL A 54 24.44 12.26 16.94
CA VAL A 54 25.28 11.81 15.83
C VAL A 54 25.58 12.99 14.90
N THR A 55 26.87 13.29 14.73
CA THR A 55 27.32 14.32 13.78
C THR A 55 27.28 13.81 12.33
N VAL A 56 27.20 14.72 11.37
CA VAL A 56 27.28 14.40 9.93
C VAL A 56 28.53 13.57 9.58
N ASN A 57 29.71 13.87 10.14
CA ASN A 57 30.90 13.05 9.86
C ASN A 57 30.83 11.64 10.44
N GLN A 58 30.23 11.47 11.63
CA GLN A 58 30.02 10.14 12.20
C GLN A 58 29.04 9.33 11.34
N TYR A 59 27.94 9.96 10.92
CA TYR A 59 26.97 9.36 10.00
C TYR A 59 27.64 8.91 8.68
N ARG A 60 28.41 9.78 8.03
CA ARG A 60 29.08 9.47 6.75
C ARG A 60 30.09 8.33 6.84
N LYS A 61 30.67 8.10 8.02
CA LYS A 61 31.61 6.98 8.29
C LYS A 61 30.92 5.71 8.81
N SER A 62 29.62 5.79 9.07
CA SER A 62 28.85 4.69 9.63
C SER A 62 28.35 3.72 8.56
N PRO A 63 27.99 2.47 8.92
CA PRO A 63 27.36 1.54 7.98
C PRO A 63 25.94 1.98 7.56
N TRP A 64 25.34 2.96 8.25
CA TRP A 64 23.99 3.42 7.99
C TRP A 64 23.84 4.05 6.62
N LYS A 65 24.89 4.67 6.09
CA LYS A 65 24.89 5.24 4.73
C LYS A 65 24.54 4.20 3.65
N GLU A 66 25.01 2.96 3.78
CA GLU A 66 24.67 1.90 2.82
C GLU A 66 23.25 1.37 3.06
N ALA A 67 22.82 1.27 4.33
CA ALA A 67 21.44 0.91 4.66
C ALA A 67 20.44 1.92 4.09
N ASP A 68 20.76 3.21 4.17
CA ASP A 68 19.94 4.30 3.64
C ASP A 68 19.82 4.25 2.13
N ARG A 69 20.88 3.85 1.44
CA ARG A 69 20.83 3.63 -0.01
C ARG A 69 19.83 2.53 -0.38
N PHE A 70 19.81 1.42 0.35
CA PHE A 70 18.81 0.37 0.14
C PHE A 70 17.41 0.84 0.51
N TRP A 71 17.26 1.55 1.63
CA TRP A 71 16.00 2.10 2.07
C TRP A 71 15.41 3.10 1.07
N LEU A 72 16.20 4.07 0.61
CA LEU A 72 15.81 5.03 -0.44
C LEU A 72 15.41 4.31 -1.72
N LYS A 73 16.11 3.23 -2.09
CA LYS A 73 15.72 2.44 -3.26
C LYS A 73 14.37 1.77 -3.09
N GLN A 74 14.09 1.22 -1.91
CA GLN A 74 12.80 0.59 -1.59
C GLN A 74 11.67 1.63 -1.51
N LEU A 75 11.97 2.83 -0.99
CA LEU A 75 10.99 3.91 -0.85
C LEU A 75 10.36 4.34 -2.19
N PHE A 76 11.11 4.23 -3.28
CA PHE A 76 10.65 4.56 -4.63
C PHE A 76 10.33 3.33 -5.48
N GLN A 77 10.23 2.16 -4.87
CA GLN A 77 9.70 0.96 -5.51
C GLN A 77 8.21 0.84 -5.20
N VAL A 78 7.42 0.70 -6.25
CA VAL A 78 5.97 0.54 -6.17
C VAL A 78 5.63 -0.89 -6.57
N GLU A 79 4.87 -1.57 -5.73
CA GLU A 79 4.33 -2.89 -6.00
C GLU A 79 2.94 -2.77 -6.64
N PHE A 80 2.75 -3.48 -7.75
CA PHE A 80 1.54 -3.51 -8.53
C PHE A 80 1.02 -4.95 -8.63
N LEU A 81 -0.29 -5.09 -8.54
CA LEU A 81 -1.01 -6.33 -8.75
C LEU A 81 -1.95 -6.15 -9.93
N TYR A 82 -1.86 -7.01 -10.94
CA TYR A 82 -2.74 -6.93 -12.09
C TYR A 82 -3.59 -8.19 -12.23
N TRP A 83 -4.90 -8.02 -12.21
CA TRP A 83 -5.87 -9.10 -12.43
C TRP A 83 -6.40 -9.01 -13.86
N GLU A 84 -5.76 -9.75 -14.78
CA GLU A 84 -6.07 -9.72 -16.22
C GLU A 84 -7.55 -9.98 -16.51
N GLN A 85 -8.13 -10.96 -15.80
CA GLN A 85 -9.53 -11.37 -15.91
C GLN A 85 -10.54 -10.25 -15.59
N TYR A 86 -10.11 -9.21 -14.88
CA TYR A 86 -10.92 -8.06 -14.50
C TYR A 86 -10.48 -6.76 -15.16
N GLY A 87 -9.34 -6.76 -15.87
CA GLY A 87 -8.72 -5.52 -16.33
C GLY A 87 -8.44 -4.55 -15.17
N LEU A 88 -8.01 -5.09 -14.02
CA LEU A 88 -7.91 -4.35 -12.77
C LEU A 88 -6.45 -4.25 -12.32
N LEU A 89 -5.98 -3.04 -12.06
CA LEU A 89 -4.66 -2.74 -11.51
C LEU A 89 -4.80 -2.29 -10.07
N GLY A 90 -4.11 -2.98 -9.16
CA GLY A 90 -3.92 -2.61 -7.76
C GLY A 90 -2.53 -2.02 -7.56
N ILE A 91 -2.46 -0.92 -6.82
CA ILE A 91 -1.25 -0.21 -6.43
C ILE A 91 -1.13 -0.32 -4.91
N VAL A 92 -0.04 -0.90 -4.42
CA VAL A 92 0.12 -1.23 -3.00
C VAL A 92 0.90 -0.13 -2.28
N GLY A 93 0.33 0.36 -1.18
CA GLY A 93 1.09 1.02 -0.11
C GLY A 93 1.68 2.39 -0.42
N ILE A 94 1.34 3.01 -1.56
CA ILE A 94 1.71 4.40 -1.85
C ILE A 94 0.48 5.29 -1.83
N GLU A 95 0.70 6.55 -1.45
CA GLU A 95 -0.30 7.59 -1.72
C GLU A 95 -0.35 7.86 -3.23
N MET A 96 -1.56 7.86 -3.77
CA MET A 96 -1.74 7.98 -5.21
C MET A 96 -1.37 9.39 -5.68
N PRO A 97 -0.50 9.52 -6.70
CA PRO A 97 -0.22 10.80 -7.30
C PRO A 97 -1.49 11.38 -7.97
N PRO A 98 -1.51 12.70 -8.26
CA PRO A 98 -2.61 13.30 -9.01
C PRO A 98 -2.63 12.76 -10.43
N LEU A 99 -3.50 11.78 -10.69
CA LEU A 99 -3.73 11.19 -12.01
C LEU A 99 -5.06 11.71 -12.59
N GLU A 100 -5.19 11.70 -13.92
CA GLU A 100 -6.48 11.94 -14.58
C GLU A 100 -7.50 10.85 -14.22
N ARG A 101 -7.02 9.61 -14.07
CA ARG A 101 -7.82 8.47 -13.63
C ARG A 101 -8.08 8.61 -12.12
N LYS A 102 -9.31 8.32 -11.69
CA LYS A 102 -9.68 8.37 -10.27
C LYS A 102 -9.46 6.99 -9.63
N PRO A 103 -8.42 6.81 -8.81
CA PRO A 103 -8.24 5.55 -8.11
C PRO A 103 -9.26 5.40 -6.97
N VAL A 104 -9.64 4.16 -6.71
CA VAL A 104 -10.43 3.80 -5.53
C VAL A 104 -9.50 3.15 -4.52
N SER A 105 -9.24 3.84 -3.41
CA SER A 105 -8.35 3.35 -2.35
C SER A 105 -9.15 2.61 -1.28
N VAL A 106 -8.81 1.34 -1.06
CA VAL A 106 -9.44 0.49 -0.04
C VAL A 106 -8.38 0.05 0.96
N TYR A 107 -8.72 0.18 2.24
CA TYR A 107 -7.91 -0.31 3.35
C TYR A 107 -8.39 -1.70 3.74
N PHE A 108 -7.50 -2.69 3.75
CA PHE A 108 -7.81 -4.07 4.14
C PHE A 108 -7.12 -4.38 5.47
N GLN A 109 -7.86 -5.02 6.37
CA GLN A 109 -7.36 -5.45 7.68
C GLN A 109 -8.11 -6.69 8.17
N ASN A 110 -7.46 -7.46 9.05
CA ASN A 110 -8.15 -8.50 9.81
C ASN A 110 -8.19 -8.13 11.29
N SER A 111 -8.96 -8.92 12.06
CA SER A 111 -9.14 -8.73 13.50
C SER A 111 -9.79 -7.38 13.89
N THR A 112 -10.54 -6.79 12.98
CA THR A 112 -11.45 -5.65 13.18
C THR A 112 -12.76 -5.91 12.45
N ASP A 113 -13.74 -5.02 12.63
CA ASP A 113 -14.93 -5.00 11.79
C ASP A 113 -14.59 -4.72 10.32
N ARG A 114 -15.30 -5.42 9.44
CA ARG A 114 -15.15 -5.42 7.98
C ARG A 114 -16.44 -4.95 7.29
N ASP A 115 -17.27 -4.22 8.02
CA ASP A 115 -18.60 -3.75 7.63
C ASP A 115 -18.54 -2.41 6.88
N TYR A 116 -17.66 -2.32 5.87
CA TYR A 116 -17.48 -1.08 5.13
C TYR A 116 -18.76 -0.67 4.39
N GLU A 117 -19.00 0.65 4.34
CA GLU A 117 -20.11 1.21 3.58
C GLU A 117 -19.97 0.90 2.09
N TYR A 118 -21.09 0.67 1.40
CA TYR A 118 -21.08 0.31 -0.03
C TYR A 118 -20.41 1.37 -0.91
N THR A 119 -20.44 2.63 -0.49
CA THR A 119 -19.77 3.75 -1.16
C THR A 119 -18.25 3.60 -1.21
N THR A 120 -17.65 2.81 -0.31
CA THR A 120 -16.22 2.46 -0.30
C THR A 120 -15.83 1.68 -1.55
N TRP A 121 -16.76 0.89 -2.08
CA TRP A 121 -16.57 -0.01 -3.21
C TRP A 121 -16.93 0.60 -4.56
N ALA A 122 -17.49 1.83 -4.56
CA ALA A 122 -17.96 2.49 -5.76
C ALA A 122 -16.80 2.92 -6.68
N GLY A 123 -17.03 2.87 -8.00
CA GLY A 123 -16.06 3.28 -9.02
C GLY A 123 -15.19 2.16 -9.58
N ILE A 124 -15.35 0.92 -9.11
CA ILE A 124 -14.74 -0.28 -9.70
C ILE A 124 -15.85 -1.29 -10.01
N GLY A 125 -16.01 -1.66 -11.28
CA GLY A 125 -17.13 -2.47 -11.75
C GLY A 125 -17.16 -3.90 -11.19
N LEU A 126 -16.00 -4.46 -10.84
CA LEU A 126 -15.94 -5.74 -10.11
C LEU A 126 -16.57 -5.61 -8.72
N PHE A 127 -16.24 -4.54 -7.99
CA PHE A 127 -16.67 -4.37 -6.61
C PHE A 127 -18.16 -4.03 -6.55
N GLU A 128 -18.62 -3.12 -7.42
CA GLU A 128 -20.04 -2.77 -7.55
C GLU A 128 -20.90 -3.99 -7.86
N ARG A 129 -20.44 -4.86 -8.77
CA ARG A 129 -21.14 -6.12 -9.08
C ARG A 129 -21.24 -7.05 -7.86
N ILE A 130 -20.16 -7.20 -7.10
CA ILE A 130 -20.18 -8.02 -5.88
C ILE A 130 -21.14 -7.41 -4.84
N CYS A 131 -21.17 -6.08 -4.70
CA CYS A 131 -22.15 -5.39 -3.85
C CYS A 131 -23.58 -5.67 -4.28
N GLU A 132 -23.89 -5.61 -5.58
CA GLU A 132 -25.22 -5.89 -6.12
C GLU A 132 -25.63 -7.35 -5.92
N GLU A 133 -24.74 -8.29 -6.22
CA GLU A 133 -24.96 -9.73 -6.05
C GLU A 133 -25.29 -10.06 -4.60
N ILE A 134 -24.51 -9.54 -3.65
CA ILE A 134 -24.73 -9.80 -2.22
C ILE A 134 -25.99 -9.12 -1.73
N GLN A 135 -26.30 -7.90 -2.16
CA GLN A 135 -27.55 -7.21 -1.82
C GLN A 135 -28.79 -7.94 -2.36
N ALA A 136 -28.67 -8.67 -3.47
CA ALA A 136 -29.76 -9.48 -4.03
C ALA A 136 -29.96 -10.83 -3.30
N VAL A 137 -29.00 -11.31 -2.51
CA VAL A 137 -29.15 -12.58 -1.76
C VAL A 137 -30.25 -12.44 -0.69
N ALA A 138 -31.10 -13.46 -0.59
CA ALA A 138 -32.13 -13.55 0.44
C ALA A 138 -31.50 -13.67 1.84
N GLU A 139 -32.10 -13.01 2.82
CA GLU A 139 -31.57 -12.95 4.20
C GLU A 139 -31.38 -14.34 4.81
N GLU A 140 -32.32 -15.25 4.57
CA GLU A 140 -32.28 -16.63 5.07
C GLU A 140 -31.04 -17.41 4.61
N GLU A 141 -30.50 -17.10 3.43
CA GLU A 141 -29.32 -17.75 2.88
C GLU A 141 -28.03 -17.14 3.44
N LEU A 142 -28.02 -15.83 3.71
CA LEU A 142 -26.91 -15.13 4.36
C LEU A 142 -26.72 -15.62 5.80
N THR A 143 -27.82 -15.76 6.55
CA THR A 143 -27.78 -16.22 7.95
C THR A 143 -27.28 -17.66 8.06
N LYS A 144 -27.62 -18.54 7.11
CA LYS A 144 -27.11 -19.93 7.08
C LYS A 144 -25.60 -20.00 6.87
N ARG A 145 -25.04 -19.15 6.00
CA ARG A 145 -23.59 -19.07 5.78
C ARG A 145 -22.87 -18.65 7.06
N MET A 146 -23.43 -17.71 7.80
CA MET A 146 -22.81 -17.18 9.01
C MET A 146 -22.87 -18.14 10.21
N VAL A 147 -23.98 -18.87 10.37
CA VAL A 147 -24.15 -19.88 11.45
C VAL A 147 -23.18 -21.06 11.28
N GLN A 148 -22.68 -21.32 10.07
CA GLN A 148 -21.65 -22.35 9.85
C GLN A 148 -20.25 -21.91 10.29
N ASP A 149 -19.96 -20.61 10.27
CA ASP A 149 -18.65 -20.05 10.64
C ASP A 149 -18.55 -19.61 12.11
N ASN A 150 -19.66 -19.20 12.73
CA ASN A 150 -19.70 -18.75 14.13
C ASN A 150 -20.35 -19.81 15.05
N ASN A 151 -19.53 -20.65 15.68
CA ASN A 151 -19.99 -21.63 16.69
C ASN A 151 -20.17 -21.04 18.11
N ASP A 152 -19.85 -19.76 18.36
CA ASP A 152 -19.62 -19.25 19.73
C ASP A 152 -20.19 -17.84 20.07
N SER A 153 -21.17 -17.30 19.34
CA SER A 153 -21.82 -16.02 19.72
C SER A 153 -23.34 -16.12 19.92
N ASP A 154 -23.81 -15.75 21.11
CA ASP A 154 -25.23 -15.76 21.52
C ASP A 154 -26.11 -14.70 20.83
N GLU A 155 -25.53 -13.79 20.05
CA GLU A 155 -26.25 -12.78 19.27
C GLU A 155 -26.06 -13.02 17.78
N THR A 156 -27.18 -13.09 17.04
CA THR A 156 -27.17 -13.10 15.57
C THR A 156 -26.94 -11.67 15.10
N PRO A 157 -25.85 -11.39 14.35
CA PRO A 157 -25.58 -10.05 13.85
C PRO A 157 -26.70 -9.53 12.95
N ASP A 158 -26.86 -8.21 12.88
CA ASP A 158 -27.80 -7.57 11.96
C ASP A 158 -27.50 -7.99 10.51
N VAL A 159 -28.55 -8.26 9.72
CA VAL A 159 -28.46 -8.71 8.33
C VAL A 159 -27.58 -7.78 7.50
N GLU A 160 -27.65 -6.48 7.75
CA GLU A 160 -26.85 -5.49 7.03
C GLU A 160 -25.35 -5.63 7.33
N TYR A 161 -24.99 -5.91 8.59
CA TYR A 161 -23.60 -6.21 8.98
C TYR A 161 -23.09 -7.47 8.26
N ILE A 162 -23.94 -8.50 8.14
CA ILE A 162 -23.60 -9.74 7.43
C ILE A 162 -23.34 -9.44 5.96
N ARG A 163 -24.18 -8.63 5.30
CA ARG A 163 -24.02 -8.26 3.89
C ARG A 163 -22.71 -7.51 3.65
N LYS A 164 -22.43 -6.47 4.45
CA LYS A 164 -21.19 -5.68 4.31
C LYS A 164 -19.93 -6.52 4.54
N THR A 165 -19.95 -7.38 5.55
CA THR A 165 -18.85 -8.33 5.80
C THR A 165 -18.68 -9.32 4.65
N ALA A 166 -19.77 -9.86 4.12
CA ALA A 166 -19.73 -10.76 2.96
C ALA A 166 -19.17 -10.06 1.71
N VAL A 167 -19.46 -8.76 1.50
CA VAL A 167 -18.90 -7.99 0.39
C VAL A 167 -17.39 -7.91 0.53
N TYR A 168 -16.91 -7.54 1.73
CA TYR A 168 -15.48 -7.50 2.00
C TYR A 168 -14.82 -8.84 1.72
N ASP A 169 -15.35 -9.94 2.28
CA ASP A 169 -14.76 -11.26 2.16
C ASP A 169 -14.78 -11.78 0.70
N GLN A 170 -15.86 -11.54 -0.03
CA GLN A 170 -15.98 -11.93 -1.44
C GLN A 170 -15.03 -11.13 -2.34
N ILE A 171 -14.84 -9.83 -2.09
CA ILE A 171 -13.83 -9.02 -2.80
C ILE A 171 -12.41 -9.50 -2.45
N TYR A 172 -12.11 -9.71 -1.16
CA TYR A 172 -10.81 -10.18 -0.70
C TYR A 172 -10.45 -11.54 -1.32
N GLN A 173 -11.42 -12.44 -1.43
CA GLN A 173 -11.26 -13.75 -2.06
C GLN A 173 -11.13 -13.65 -3.59
N ALA A 174 -11.96 -12.82 -4.25
CA ALA A 174 -11.91 -12.63 -5.70
C ALA A 174 -10.56 -12.07 -6.18
N LEU A 175 -9.96 -11.20 -5.36
CA LEU A 175 -8.63 -10.63 -5.59
C LEU A 175 -7.48 -11.54 -5.13
N ASP A 176 -7.77 -12.66 -4.46
CA ASP A 176 -6.79 -13.61 -3.95
C ASP A 176 -5.70 -12.96 -3.06
N LEU A 177 -6.12 -12.02 -2.21
CA LEU A 177 -5.22 -11.21 -1.40
C LEU A 177 -4.49 -12.01 -0.31
N ASP A 178 -5.02 -13.16 0.12
CA ASP A 178 -4.30 -14.07 1.04
C ASP A 178 -3.03 -14.62 0.37
N SER A 179 -3.14 -15.07 -0.88
CA SER A 179 -1.99 -15.61 -1.61
C SER A 179 -0.92 -14.54 -1.79
N TRP A 180 -1.31 -13.31 -2.14
CA TRP A 180 -0.40 -12.17 -2.20
C TRP A 180 0.30 -11.88 -0.86
N LEU A 181 -0.48 -11.76 0.21
CA LEU A 181 0.03 -11.43 1.56
C LEU A 181 1.08 -12.44 2.04
N TRP A 182 0.88 -13.72 1.73
CA TRP A 182 1.79 -14.80 2.11
C TRP A 182 2.85 -15.14 1.05
N LYS A 183 3.03 -14.30 0.02
CA LYS A 183 4.00 -14.48 -1.06
C LYS A 183 3.86 -15.85 -1.76
N ARG A 184 2.61 -16.30 -1.92
CA ARG A 184 2.25 -17.53 -2.65
C ARG A 184 1.86 -17.16 -4.09
N ASP A 185 1.89 -18.16 -4.97
CA ASP A 185 1.32 -18.02 -6.31
C ASP A 185 -0.19 -17.80 -6.18
N GLY A 186 -0.70 -16.81 -6.92
CA GLY A 186 -2.11 -16.43 -6.89
C GLY A 186 -2.61 -15.99 -8.27
N ASN A 187 -3.88 -15.62 -8.33
CA ASN A 187 -4.56 -15.25 -9.58
C ASN A 187 -4.30 -13.79 -10.01
N PHE A 188 -3.05 -13.35 -9.96
CA PHE A 188 -2.62 -11.99 -10.32
C PHE A 188 -1.18 -11.99 -10.83
N ILE A 189 -0.84 -10.96 -11.61
CA ILE A 189 0.54 -10.66 -11.98
C ILE A 189 1.09 -9.65 -10.98
N ASN A 190 2.19 -10.02 -10.31
CA ASN A 190 2.91 -9.10 -9.42
C ASN A 190 4.05 -8.43 -10.20
N LEU A 191 4.07 -7.09 -10.19
CA LEU A 191 5.11 -6.27 -10.77
C LEU A 191 5.67 -5.34 -9.71
N THR A 192 6.99 -5.27 -9.58
CA THR A 192 7.64 -4.22 -8.79
C THR A 192 8.39 -3.30 -9.74
N MET A 193 8.04 -2.02 -9.76
CA MET A 193 8.67 -1.02 -10.63
C MET A 193 9.23 0.12 -9.79
N GLY A 194 10.32 0.71 -10.29
CA GLY A 194 10.92 1.91 -9.71
C GLY A 194 11.34 2.86 -10.83
N PRO A 195 11.72 4.10 -10.50
CA PRO A 195 12.09 5.10 -11.48
C PRO A 195 13.23 4.61 -12.38
N ALA A 196 13.22 5.01 -13.65
CA ALA A 196 14.23 4.56 -14.59
C ALA A 196 15.62 5.01 -14.13
N ARG A 197 16.64 4.17 -14.32
CA ARG A 197 18.00 4.44 -13.84
C ARG A 197 18.55 5.78 -14.32
N GLU A 198 18.18 6.19 -15.52
CA GLU A 198 18.58 7.47 -16.13
C GLU A 198 17.95 8.69 -15.45
N GLN A 199 16.80 8.50 -14.78
CA GLN A 199 16.08 9.56 -14.07
C GLN A 199 16.56 9.75 -12.63
N VAL A 200 17.33 8.79 -12.08
CA VAL A 200 17.73 8.82 -10.67
C VAL A 200 19.21 9.17 -10.52
N ASP A 201 19.47 10.39 -10.07
CA ASP A 201 20.75 10.76 -9.49
C ASP A 201 20.80 10.29 -8.03
N TRP A 202 21.30 9.07 -7.81
CA TRP A 202 21.40 8.48 -6.47
C TRP A 202 22.32 9.25 -5.53
N LEU A 203 23.35 9.92 -6.06
CA LEU A 203 24.25 10.72 -5.23
C LEU A 203 23.49 11.94 -4.70
N LYS A 204 22.77 12.63 -5.58
CA LYS A 204 21.91 13.76 -5.18
C LYS A 204 20.81 13.32 -4.22
N LEU A 205 20.15 12.19 -4.49
CA LEU A 205 19.10 11.67 -3.61
C LEU A 205 19.61 11.36 -2.19
N SER A 206 20.81 10.78 -2.08
CA SER A 206 21.45 10.56 -0.77
C SER A 206 21.84 11.86 -0.07
N GLN A 207 22.26 12.89 -0.82
CA GLN A 207 22.56 14.21 -0.26
C GLN A 207 21.28 14.92 0.23
N ASP A 208 20.21 14.85 -0.55
CA ASP A 208 18.90 15.40 -0.19
C ASP A 208 18.38 14.72 1.09
N PHE A 209 18.53 13.40 1.22
CA PHE A 209 18.17 12.67 2.44
C PHE A 209 19.04 13.05 3.65
N GLU A 210 20.37 13.13 3.50
CA GLU A 210 21.26 13.59 4.58
C GLU A 210 20.87 14.99 5.08
N LYS A 211 20.52 15.88 4.15
CA LYS A 211 20.01 17.21 4.48
C LYS A 211 18.69 17.14 5.23
N THR A 212 17.73 16.31 4.81
CA THR A 212 16.48 16.10 5.54
C THR A 212 16.73 15.60 6.97
N LEU A 213 17.71 14.71 7.17
CA LEU A 213 18.08 14.25 8.51
C LEU A 213 18.63 15.37 9.39
N LEU A 214 19.47 16.25 8.82
CA LEU A 214 20.01 17.42 9.52
C LEU A 214 18.91 18.44 9.84
N ASP A 215 18.06 18.77 8.86
CA ASP A 215 16.99 19.77 8.99
C ASP A 215 15.93 19.35 10.03
N ASN A 216 15.70 18.04 10.19
CA ASN A 216 14.80 17.48 11.21
C ASN A 216 15.48 17.19 12.56
N GLY A 217 16.76 17.53 12.72
CA GLY A 217 17.51 17.36 13.96
C GLY A 217 17.88 15.91 14.31
N PHE A 218 17.81 14.98 13.34
CA PHE A 218 18.29 13.61 13.52
C PHE A 218 19.82 13.50 13.42
N LEU A 219 20.46 14.50 12.79
CA LEU A 219 21.90 14.68 12.76
C LEU A 219 22.26 16.07 13.31
N SER A 220 23.47 16.21 13.82
CA SER A 220 24.05 17.50 14.21
C SER A 220 25.18 17.93 13.29
N GLU A 221 25.37 19.24 13.14
CA GLU A 221 26.57 19.78 12.49
C GLU A 221 27.83 19.34 13.23
N ASP A 222 28.90 19.14 12.48
CA ASP A 222 30.20 18.88 13.09
C ASP A 222 30.62 20.09 13.95
N PRO A 223 31.19 19.87 15.15
CA PRO A 223 31.70 20.95 15.97
C PRO A 223 32.75 21.74 15.17
N LYS A 224 32.60 23.07 15.14
CA LYS A 224 33.57 23.95 14.48
C LYS A 224 34.94 23.78 15.14
N PRO A 225 36.03 23.72 14.36
CA PRO A 225 37.38 23.54 14.88
C PRO A 225 37.82 24.68 15.80
#